data_AF-Q2EWA8-F1
#
_entry.id   AF-Q2EWA8-F1
#
_cell.length_a   1.000
_cell.length_b   1.000
_cell.length_c   1.000
_cell.angle_alpha   90.00
_cell.angle_beta   90.00
_cell.angle_gamma   90.00
#
_symmetry.space_group_name_H-M   'P 1'
#
loop_
_entity.id
_entity.type
_entity.pdbx_description
1 polymer ?
#
loop_
_entity_poly.entity_id
_entity_poly.type
_entity_poly.pdbx_seq_one_letter_code
_entity_poly.pdbx_strand_id
1 'polypeptide(L)'
;LPRASSLKALTTFTGLPHRFEVVLEHNGVRWINDSKATNVGSTEAALNGLQVDGTLHLLLGGDGKSADFSPLARYLNGDNVRLYCFGRDGAQLAALRPEVAEQTETMEQAMRLLAPRVQPGDMVLLSPACASLDQFKNFEQRGNEFARLAKELG
;
A
#
# COMPACT_ATOMS: atom_id res chain seq x y z
N LEU A 1 -9.20 -27.54 20.12
CA LEU A 1 -9.21 -26.42 21.09
C LEU A 1 -10.64 -26.22 21.60
N PRO A 2 -10.85 -25.87 22.88
CA PRO A 2 -12.18 -25.58 23.42
C PRO A 2 -12.84 -24.37 22.74
N ARG A 3 -14.16 -24.46 22.46
CA ARG A 3 -14.91 -23.40 21.74
C ARG A 3 -14.81 -22.04 22.42
N ALA A 4 -15.00 -21.98 23.75
CA ALA A 4 -14.98 -20.74 24.51
C ALA A 4 -13.61 -20.04 24.44
N SER A 5 -12.51 -20.79 24.57
CA SER A 5 -11.15 -20.22 24.43
C SER A 5 -10.86 -19.74 23.01
N SER A 6 -11.34 -20.45 21.98
CA SER A 6 -11.20 -20.02 20.59
C SER A 6 -11.95 -18.71 20.32
N LEU A 7 -13.18 -18.57 20.84
CA LEU A 7 -13.96 -17.33 20.71
C LEU A 7 -13.28 -16.15 21.41
N LYS A 8 -12.76 -16.36 22.64
CA LYS A 8 -12.03 -15.32 23.36
C LYS A 8 -10.80 -14.85 22.60
N ALA A 9 -10.05 -15.77 22.01
CA ALA A 9 -8.87 -15.42 21.20
C ALA A 9 -9.21 -14.52 20.01
N LEU A 10 -10.34 -14.77 19.33
CA LEU A 10 -10.80 -13.93 18.22
C LEU A 10 -11.12 -12.50 18.66
N THR A 11 -11.66 -12.31 19.87
CA THR A 11 -11.99 -10.96 20.40
C THR A 11 -10.77 -10.16 20.84
N THR A 12 -9.65 -10.82 21.12
CA THR A 12 -8.41 -10.17 21.60
C THR A 12 -7.38 -9.94 20.50
N PHE A 13 -7.60 -10.50 19.32
CA PHE A 13 -6.66 -10.38 18.21
C PHE A 13 -6.82 -9.03 17.51
N THR A 14 -5.78 -8.21 17.56
CA THR A 14 -5.77 -6.85 17.01
C THR A 14 -5.21 -6.76 15.59
N GLY A 15 -4.94 -7.90 14.95
CA GLY A 15 -4.26 -7.96 13.65
C GLY A 15 -2.78 -8.28 13.76
N LEU A 16 -2.08 -8.18 12.62
CA LEU A 16 -0.63 -8.36 12.53
C LEU A 16 -0.01 -7.08 11.97
N PRO A 17 1.24 -6.76 12.34
CA PRO A 17 1.99 -5.70 11.69
C PRO A 17 2.03 -5.89 10.17
N HIS A 18 2.04 -4.78 9.44
CA HIS A 18 2.12 -4.75 7.98
C HIS A 18 0.92 -5.38 7.23
N ARG A 19 -0.20 -5.65 7.92
CA ARG A 19 -1.46 -6.11 7.33
C ARG A 19 -2.53 -5.06 7.51
N PHE A 20 -2.65 -4.17 6.53
CA PHE A 20 -3.58 -3.03 6.56
C PHE A 20 -3.49 -2.23 7.88
N GLU A 21 -2.27 -2.02 8.36
CA GLU A 21 -1.97 -1.40 9.65
C GLU A 21 -1.93 0.12 9.52
N VAL A 22 -2.74 0.84 10.27
CA VAL A 22 -2.64 2.31 10.36
C VAL A 22 -1.39 2.66 11.18
N VAL A 23 -0.34 3.15 10.52
CA VAL A 23 0.94 3.49 11.17
C VAL A 23 1.03 4.96 11.58
N LEU A 24 0.21 5.80 10.96
CA LEU A 24 0.01 7.20 11.30
C LEU A 24 -1.40 7.62 10.89
N GLU A 25 -2.08 8.31 11.80
CA GLU A 25 -3.28 9.08 11.50
C GLU A 25 -3.09 10.48 12.08
N HIS A 26 -2.87 11.46 11.21
CA HIS A 26 -2.56 12.84 11.60
C HIS A 26 -3.03 13.82 10.53
N ASN A 27 -3.43 15.03 10.95
CA ASN A 27 -3.94 16.09 10.06
C ASN A 27 -5.04 15.65 9.07
N GLY A 28 -5.87 14.68 9.48
CA GLY A 28 -6.95 14.14 8.65
C GLY A 28 -6.50 13.14 7.58
N VAL A 29 -5.26 12.67 7.62
CA VAL A 29 -4.69 11.71 6.66
C VAL A 29 -4.43 10.38 7.35
N ARG A 30 -4.79 9.28 6.69
CA ARG A 30 -4.44 7.92 7.13
C ARG A 30 -3.28 7.37 6.29
N TRP A 31 -2.23 6.92 6.97
CA TRP A 31 -1.09 6.23 6.36
C TRP A 31 -1.16 4.75 6.73
N ILE A 32 -1.39 3.90 5.74
CA ILE A 32 -1.67 2.47 5.91
C ILE A 32 -0.52 1.63 5.36
N ASN A 33 0.04 0.80 6.24
CA ASN A 33 1.06 -0.18 5.95
C ASN A 33 0.42 -1.54 5.68
N ASP A 34 0.31 -1.89 4.41
CA ASP A 34 -0.04 -3.22 3.94
C ASP A 34 1.12 -3.86 3.16
N SER A 35 2.36 -3.67 3.62
CA SER A 35 3.55 -4.21 2.96
C SER A 35 3.52 -5.74 2.80
N LYS A 36 2.70 -6.45 3.59
CA LYS A 36 2.46 -7.90 3.45
C LYS A 36 1.70 -8.26 2.15
N ALA A 37 1.10 -7.31 1.45
CA ALA A 37 0.51 -7.51 0.13
C ALA A 37 1.57 -7.74 -0.97
N THR A 38 2.21 -8.91 -0.93
CA THR A 38 3.29 -9.31 -1.84
C THR A 38 2.80 -10.04 -3.10
N ASN A 39 1.50 -9.94 -3.41
CA ASN A 39 0.88 -10.48 -4.62
C ASN A 39 -0.39 -9.67 -4.96
N VAL A 40 -0.89 -9.83 -6.18
CA VAL A 40 -2.06 -9.10 -6.72
C VAL A 40 -3.30 -9.30 -5.86
N GLY A 41 -3.65 -10.54 -5.52
CA GLY A 41 -4.86 -10.84 -4.75
C GLY A 41 -4.89 -10.22 -3.35
N SER A 42 -3.73 -10.06 -2.71
CA SER A 42 -3.64 -9.33 -1.44
C SER A 42 -3.97 -7.85 -1.61
N THR A 43 -3.46 -7.19 -2.65
CA THR A 43 -3.80 -5.79 -2.95
C THR A 43 -5.27 -5.65 -3.36
N GLU A 44 -5.82 -6.61 -4.12
CA GLU A 44 -7.26 -6.62 -4.41
C GLU A 44 -8.11 -6.65 -3.14
N ALA A 45 -7.71 -7.45 -2.14
CA ALA A 45 -8.41 -7.49 -0.86
C ALA A 45 -8.36 -6.16 -0.09
N ALA A 46 -7.27 -5.40 -0.23
CA ALA A 46 -7.13 -4.06 0.36
C ALA A 46 -7.97 -3.00 -0.37
N LEU A 47 -8.10 -3.11 -1.69
CA LEU A 47 -8.82 -2.14 -2.53
C LEU A 47 -10.33 -2.42 -2.62
N ASN A 48 -10.75 -3.68 -2.51
CA ASN A 48 -12.15 -4.05 -2.66
C ASN A 48 -13.02 -3.49 -1.52
N GLY A 49 -13.92 -2.57 -1.86
CA GLY A 49 -14.80 -1.90 -0.89
C GLY A 49 -14.12 -0.79 -0.08
N LEU A 50 -12.87 -0.42 -0.42
CA LEU A 50 -12.14 0.64 0.24
C LEU A 50 -12.89 1.98 0.13
N GLN A 51 -13.03 2.66 1.28
CA GLN A 51 -13.66 3.98 1.37
C GLN A 51 -12.60 5.03 1.72
N VAL A 52 -12.46 6.01 0.85
CA VAL A 52 -11.57 7.16 1.01
C VAL A 52 -12.40 8.41 0.73
N ASP A 53 -12.37 9.37 1.66
CA ASP A 53 -13.12 10.63 1.53
C ASP A 53 -12.49 11.53 0.46
N GLY A 54 -11.15 11.60 0.44
CA GLY A 54 -10.35 12.32 -0.54
C GLY A 54 -9.70 11.41 -1.58
N THR A 55 -8.41 11.65 -1.83
CA THR A 55 -7.57 10.95 -2.79
C THR A 55 -6.88 9.74 -2.17
N LEU A 56 -6.87 8.63 -2.90
CA LEU A 56 -6.02 7.47 -2.62
C LEU A 56 -4.66 7.64 -3.30
N HIS A 57 -3.61 7.77 -2.50
CA HIS A 57 -2.22 7.68 -2.94
C HIS A 57 -1.73 6.24 -2.74
N LEU A 58 -1.77 5.45 -3.81
CA LEU A 58 -1.44 4.02 -3.77
C LEU A 58 0.02 3.80 -4.19
N LEU A 59 0.82 3.23 -3.30
CA LEU A 59 2.19 2.79 -3.61
C LEU A 59 2.17 1.34 -4.11
N LEU A 60 2.67 1.13 -5.34
CA LEU A 60 2.81 -0.16 -6.01
C LEU A 60 4.28 -0.39 -6.37
N GLY A 61 4.84 -1.58 -6.17
CA GLY A 61 6.23 -1.78 -6.58
C GLY A 61 7.00 -2.91 -5.93
N GLY A 62 8.08 -3.30 -6.61
CA GLY A 62 8.98 -4.39 -6.27
C GLY A 62 9.07 -5.47 -7.35
N ASP A 63 9.43 -6.70 -6.96
CA ASP A 63 9.46 -7.88 -7.83
C ASP A 63 8.09 -8.58 -7.86
N GLY A 64 7.40 -8.43 -8.98
CA GLY A 64 6.09 -9.00 -9.28
C GLY A 64 6.13 -10.47 -9.67
N LYS A 65 7.30 -11.08 -9.86
CA LYS A 65 7.47 -12.50 -10.23
C LYS A 65 6.69 -12.89 -11.48
N SER A 66 6.66 -11.99 -12.48
CA SER A 66 5.91 -12.15 -13.73
C SER A 66 4.39 -12.31 -13.53
N ALA A 67 3.84 -11.74 -12.45
CA ALA A 67 2.40 -11.72 -12.23
C ALA A 67 1.67 -10.87 -13.28
N ASP A 68 0.41 -11.22 -13.53
CA ASP A 68 -0.52 -10.37 -14.27
C ASP A 68 -1.16 -9.35 -13.31
N PHE A 69 -0.85 -8.07 -13.52
CA PHE A 69 -1.41 -6.96 -12.73
C PHE A 69 -2.76 -6.44 -13.25
N SER A 70 -3.24 -6.92 -14.41
CA SER A 70 -4.50 -6.50 -15.01
C SER A 70 -5.72 -6.54 -14.05
N PRO A 71 -5.82 -7.48 -13.07
CA PRO A 71 -6.95 -7.49 -12.14
C PRO A 71 -7.04 -6.25 -11.25
N LEU A 72 -5.94 -5.49 -11.07
CA LEU A 72 -5.94 -4.27 -10.27
C LEU A 72 -6.66 -3.12 -10.97
N ALA A 73 -6.62 -3.06 -12.31
CA ALA A 73 -7.09 -1.90 -13.08
C ALA A 73 -8.54 -1.50 -12.78
N ARG A 74 -9.42 -2.47 -12.48
CA ARG A 74 -10.83 -2.20 -12.14
C ARG A 74 -11.02 -1.32 -10.91
N TYR A 75 -10.07 -1.34 -9.97
CA TYR A 75 -10.11 -0.56 -8.73
C TYR A 75 -9.47 0.83 -8.87
N LEU A 76 -8.79 1.10 -9.99
CA LEU A 76 -7.98 2.31 -10.17
C LEU A 76 -8.70 3.38 -10.99
N ASN A 77 -9.99 3.22 -11.25
CA ASN A 77 -10.81 4.17 -12.01
C ASN A 77 -11.25 5.37 -11.15
N GLY A 78 -11.73 6.43 -11.80
CA GLY A 78 -12.22 7.66 -11.14
C GLY A 78 -11.13 8.72 -10.93
N ASP A 79 -11.51 9.84 -10.35
CA ASP A 79 -10.66 11.04 -10.26
C ASP A 79 -9.81 11.09 -8.97
N ASN A 80 -10.14 10.23 -8.01
CA ASN A 80 -9.57 10.26 -6.66
C ASN A 80 -8.47 9.19 -6.44
N VAL A 81 -7.77 8.76 -7.49
CA VAL A 81 -6.70 7.76 -7.39
C VAL A 81 -5.42 8.29 -8.02
N ARG A 82 -4.29 8.13 -7.31
CA ARG A 82 -2.93 8.40 -7.80
C ARG A 82 -2.04 7.20 -7.53
N LEU A 83 -1.25 6.81 -8.52
CA LEU A 83 -0.35 5.66 -8.42
C LEU A 83 1.09 6.14 -8.32
N TYR A 84 1.82 5.57 -7.36
CA TYR A 84 3.24 5.81 -7.18
C TYR A 84 3.97 4.48 -7.30
N CYS A 85 4.56 4.27 -8.47
CA CYS A 85 5.10 2.98 -8.90
C CYS A 85 6.62 2.95 -8.76
N PHE A 86 7.16 1.93 -8.09
CA PHE A 86 8.60 1.83 -7.83
C PHE A 86 9.17 0.42 -8.00
N GLY A 87 10.50 0.31 -7.93
CA GLY A 87 11.21 -0.97 -7.98
C GLY A 87 11.16 -1.65 -9.33
N ARG A 88 11.58 -2.92 -9.35
CA ARG A 88 11.83 -3.70 -10.56
C ARG A 88 10.70 -3.63 -11.60
N ASP A 89 9.46 -3.85 -11.17
CA ASP A 89 8.30 -3.88 -12.06
C ASP A 89 7.48 -2.58 -12.03
N GLY A 90 8.05 -1.48 -11.56
CA GLY A 90 7.38 -0.17 -11.45
C GLY A 90 6.78 0.32 -12.77
N ALA A 91 7.49 0.12 -13.90
CA ALA A 91 6.98 0.50 -15.22
C ALA A 91 5.72 -0.30 -15.63
N GLN A 92 5.69 -1.60 -15.34
CA GLN A 92 4.54 -2.46 -15.66
C GLN A 92 3.31 -2.07 -14.83
N LEU A 93 3.52 -1.67 -13.56
CA LEU A 93 2.46 -1.19 -12.67
C LEU A 93 1.94 0.18 -13.09
N ALA A 94 2.81 1.11 -13.49
CA ALA A 94 2.41 2.43 -13.99
C ALA A 94 1.57 2.31 -15.28
N ALA A 95 1.85 1.30 -16.12
CA ALA A 95 1.10 1.03 -17.34
C ALA A 95 -0.37 0.63 -17.11
N LEU A 96 -0.77 0.31 -15.88
CA LEU A 96 -2.18 0.03 -15.55
C LEU A 96 -3.08 1.26 -15.77
N ARG A 97 -2.56 2.45 -15.50
CA ARG A 97 -3.27 3.73 -15.68
C ARG A 97 -2.28 4.91 -15.78
N PRO A 98 -1.61 5.08 -16.94
CA PRO A 98 -0.50 6.02 -17.09
C PRO A 98 -0.83 7.48 -16.75
N GLU A 99 -2.07 7.90 -16.96
CA GLU A 99 -2.51 9.28 -16.76
C GLU A 99 -2.55 9.73 -15.29
N VAL A 100 -2.54 8.80 -14.33
CA VAL A 100 -2.50 9.09 -12.89
C VAL A 100 -1.29 8.47 -12.19
N ALA A 101 -0.34 7.90 -12.95
CA ALA A 101 0.81 7.18 -12.42
C ALA A 101 2.11 7.98 -12.52
N GLU A 102 2.92 7.89 -11.48
CA GLU A 102 4.31 8.38 -11.48
C GLU A 102 5.25 7.23 -11.12
N GLN A 103 6.34 7.11 -11.88
CA GLN A 103 7.34 6.07 -11.68
C GLN A 103 8.59 6.65 -11.00
N THR A 104 9.08 5.97 -9.97
CA THR A 104 10.36 6.25 -9.31
C THR A 104 11.20 4.98 -9.21
N GLU A 105 12.47 5.10 -8.84
CA GLU A 105 13.30 3.92 -8.60
C GLU A 105 12.95 3.30 -7.25
N THR A 106 12.87 4.12 -6.19
CA THR A 106 12.68 3.62 -4.82
C THR A 106 11.33 4.03 -4.21
N MET A 107 10.90 3.27 -3.20
CA MET A 107 9.73 3.61 -2.39
C MET A 107 9.90 4.96 -1.67
N GLU A 108 11.10 5.28 -1.20
CA GLU A 108 11.37 6.57 -0.55
C GLU A 108 11.17 7.75 -1.50
N GLN A 109 11.63 7.63 -2.75
CA GLN A 109 11.39 8.65 -3.78
C GLN A 109 9.90 8.85 -4.03
N ALA A 110 9.13 7.77 -4.17
CA ALA A 110 7.68 7.81 -4.30
C ALA A 110 7.00 8.50 -3.10
N MET A 111 7.42 8.17 -1.87
CA MET A 111 6.89 8.79 -0.64
C MET A 111 7.17 10.29 -0.59
N ARG A 112 8.39 10.72 -0.92
CA ARG A 112 8.75 12.15 -0.95
C ARG A 112 8.05 12.91 -2.09
N LEU A 113 7.71 12.22 -3.18
CA LEU A 113 6.99 12.77 -4.33
C LEU A 113 5.49 12.96 -4.04
N LEU A 114 4.86 12.03 -3.32
CA LEU A 114 3.44 12.10 -2.98
C LEU A 114 3.16 13.02 -1.80
N ALA A 115 4.04 13.08 -0.79
CA ALA A 115 3.76 13.77 0.48
C ALA A 115 3.31 15.24 0.34
N PRO A 116 3.92 16.09 -0.52
CA PRO A 116 3.48 17.47 -0.68
C PRO A 116 2.08 17.63 -1.30
N ARG A 117 1.50 16.56 -1.85
CA ARG A 117 0.21 16.57 -2.55
C ARG A 117 -0.93 16.10 -1.65
N VAL A 118 -0.61 15.45 -0.54
CA VAL A 118 -1.58 14.89 0.40
C VAL A 118 -2.38 16.01 1.07
N GLN A 119 -3.69 15.83 1.14
CA GLN A 119 -4.64 16.74 1.78
C GLN A 119 -5.45 16.03 2.88
N PRO A 120 -6.05 16.77 3.83
CA PRO A 120 -6.99 16.18 4.78
C PRO A 120 -8.12 15.41 4.07
N GLY A 121 -8.40 14.19 4.53
CA GLY A 121 -9.35 13.25 3.90
C GLY A 121 -8.68 12.21 3.00
N ASP A 122 -7.42 12.43 2.61
CA ASP A 122 -6.67 11.51 1.77
C ASP A 122 -6.20 10.26 2.54
N MET A 123 -5.84 9.23 1.77
CA MET A 123 -5.22 8.02 2.28
C MET A 123 -3.94 7.72 1.52
N VAL A 124 -2.86 7.44 2.25
CA VAL A 124 -1.62 6.91 1.70
C VAL A 124 -1.54 5.43 2.02
N LEU A 125 -1.56 4.58 0.99
CA LEU A 125 -1.62 3.13 1.14
C LEU A 125 -0.40 2.47 0.50
N LEU A 126 0.44 1.82 1.31
CA LEU A 126 1.41 0.85 0.82
C LEU A 126 0.75 -0.51 0.71
N SER A 127 0.30 -0.89 -0.49
CA SER A 127 -0.22 -2.24 -0.79
C SER A 127 0.37 -2.72 -2.12
N PRO A 128 1.65 -3.15 -2.12
CA PRO A 128 2.50 -3.02 -3.30
C PRO A 128 2.27 -4.05 -4.42
N ALA A 129 1.47 -5.09 -4.20
CA ALA A 129 1.23 -6.23 -5.08
C ALA A 129 2.47 -7.07 -5.45
N CYS A 130 3.67 -6.68 -5.00
CA CYS A 130 4.94 -7.29 -5.35
C CYS A 130 5.76 -7.69 -4.10
N ALA A 131 6.64 -8.68 -4.28
CA ALA A 131 7.67 -8.98 -3.29
C ALA A 131 8.66 -7.82 -3.17
N SER A 132 9.32 -7.71 -2.02
CA SER A 132 10.25 -6.61 -1.72
C SER A 132 11.72 -6.95 -2.01
N LEU A 133 12.00 -8.16 -2.49
CA LEU A 133 13.34 -8.76 -2.44
C LEU A 133 14.35 -8.16 -3.42
N ASP A 134 13.88 -7.35 -4.37
CA ASP A 134 14.71 -6.57 -5.27
C ASP A 134 15.41 -5.40 -4.56
N GLN A 135 14.79 -4.82 -3.53
CA GLN A 135 15.29 -3.60 -2.86
C GLN A 135 15.43 -3.74 -1.34
N PHE A 136 14.79 -4.73 -0.72
CA PHE A 136 14.73 -4.94 0.72
C PHE A 136 14.96 -6.41 1.09
N LYS A 137 15.46 -6.66 2.30
CA LYS A 137 15.64 -8.01 2.86
C LYS A 137 14.33 -8.80 2.94
N ASN A 138 13.23 -8.12 3.29
CA ASN A 138 11.90 -8.70 3.44
C ASN A 138 10.82 -7.61 3.49
N PHE A 139 9.55 -8.02 3.49
CA PHE A 139 8.43 -7.08 3.48
C PHE A 139 8.30 -6.32 4.81
N GLU A 140 8.78 -6.90 5.91
CA GLU A 140 8.84 -6.22 7.22
C GLU A 140 9.78 -5.02 7.16
N GLN A 141 10.97 -5.16 6.55
CA GLN A 141 11.90 -4.04 6.37
C GLN A 141 11.26 -2.94 5.52
N ARG A 142 10.61 -3.29 4.41
CA ARG A 142 9.88 -2.33 3.56
C ARG A 142 8.76 -1.63 4.36
N GLY A 143 7.99 -2.39 5.13
CA GLY A 143 6.89 -1.86 5.95
C GLY A 143 7.37 -0.95 7.08
N ASN A 144 8.51 -1.26 7.71
CA ASN A 144 9.13 -0.43 8.74
C ASN A 144 9.65 0.89 8.13
N GLU A 145 10.26 0.82 6.95
CA GLU A 145 10.74 2.02 6.24
C GLU A 145 9.58 2.93 5.83
N PHE A 146 8.48 2.36 5.35
CA PHE A 146 7.24 3.12 5.10
C PHE A 146 6.72 3.80 6.37
N ALA A 147 6.65 3.07 7.49
CA ALA A 147 6.16 3.64 8.75
C ALA A 147 7.07 4.77 9.28
N ARG A 148 8.39 4.63 9.09
CA ARG A 148 9.37 5.67 9.42
C ARG A 148 9.15 6.92 8.56
N LEU A 149 9.03 6.76 7.25
CA LEU A 149 8.80 7.86 6.30
C LEU A 149 7.43 8.52 6.49
N ALA A 150 6.37 7.75 6.77
CA ALA A 150 5.04 8.28 7.07
C ALA A 150 5.09 9.25 8.26
N LYS A 151 5.81 8.91 9.33
CA LYS A 151 6.01 9.79 10.50
C LYS A 151 6.90 11.01 10.24
N GLU A 152 7.77 10.93 9.23
CA GLU A 152 8.63 12.05 8.82
C GLU A 152 7.87 13.06 7.94
N LEU A 153 6.95 12.56 7.10
CA LEU A 153 6.33 13.32 6.01
C LEU A 153 4.86 13.70 6.26
N GLY A 154 4.19 13.07 7.21
CA GLY A 154 2.78 13.32 7.57
C GLY A 154 2.63 14.13 8.85
#